data_AF-A0A5N9BZT5-F1
#
_entry.id   AF-A0A5N9BZT5-F1
#
_cell.length_a   1.000
_cell.length_b   1.000
_cell.length_c   1.000
_cell.angle_alpha   90.00
_cell.angle_beta   90.00
_cell.angle_gamma   90.00
#
_symmetry.space_group_name_H-M   'P 1'
#
loop_
_entity.id
_entity.type
_entity.pdbx_description
1 polymer ?
#
loop_
_entity_poly.entity_id
_entity_poly.type
_entity_poly.pdbx_seq_one_letter_code
_entity_poly.pdbx_strand_id
1 'polypeptide(L)'
;MAETVSIQDASRILNVSKRVIRQYIQQGKLNGFKQENSNGRSSWVVEIPEGSWLDEYREHIYSVGQNTTPWWRPSPDGKGTVHYVESLGIEEVSPLFICGMFSKDIWPAINHDPQDRCDECITAANDKGLPLNSISPDSYSPNRLG
;
A
#
# COMPACT_ATOMS: atom_id res chain seq x y z
N MET A 1 4.33 20.74 -9.89
CA MET A 1 3.66 20.60 -11.20
C MET A 1 3.21 19.16 -11.23
N ALA A 2 1.90 18.93 -11.14
CA ALA A 2 1.35 17.58 -11.11
C ALA A 2 1.74 16.84 -12.39
N GLU A 3 2.38 15.68 -12.24
CA GLU A 3 2.77 14.86 -13.39
C GLU A 3 1.51 14.32 -14.06
N THR A 4 1.37 14.54 -15.37
CA THR A 4 0.23 14.02 -16.14
C THR A 4 0.65 12.78 -16.91
N VAL A 5 0.01 11.65 -16.62
CA VAL A 5 0.39 10.34 -17.17
C VAL A 5 -0.79 9.61 -17.81
N SER A 6 -0.50 8.55 -18.57
CA SER A 6 -1.54 7.68 -19.11
C SER A 6 -2.29 6.94 -18.00
N ILE A 7 -3.53 6.50 -18.24
CA ILE A 7 -4.26 5.63 -17.30
C ILE A 7 -3.46 4.35 -16.95
N GLN A 8 -2.67 3.84 -17.90
CA GLN A 8 -1.84 2.66 -17.68
C GLN A 8 -0.69 2.92 -16.69
N ASP A 9 -0.08 4.10 -16.77
CA ASP A 9 1.03 4.47 -15.90
C ASP A 9 0.51 4.93 -14.53
N ALA A 10 -0.62 5.66 -14.50
CA ALA A 10 -1.32 5.99 -13.27
C ALA A 10 -1.70 4.73 -12.47
N SER A 11 -2.13 3.67 -13.15
CA SER A 11 -2.42 2.37 -12.52
C SER A 11 -1.21 1.78 -11.82
N ARG A 12 0.00 1.93 -12.38
CA ARG A 12 1.26 1.45 -11.77
C ARG A 12 1.71 2.35 -10.63
N ILE A 13 1.68 3.67 -10.82
CA ILE A 13 2.14 4.67 -9.85
C ILE A 13 1.25 4.67 -8.61
N LEU A 14 -0.07 4.76 -8.81
CA LEU A 14 -1.06 4.78 -7.73
C LEU A 14 -1.38 3.36 -7.23
N ASN A 15 -0.80 2.35 -7.88
CA ASN A 15 -0.95 0.94 -7.55
C ASN A 15 -2.42 0.49 -7.49
N VAL A 16 -3.30 1.03 -8.34
CA VAL A 16 -4.73 0.68 -8.43
C VAL A 16 -5.05 0.19 -9.84
N SER A 17 -6.04 -0.69 -10.00
CA SER A 17 -6.40 -1.18 -11.35
C SER A 17 -6.88 -0.03 -12.26
N LYS A 18 -6.71 -0.19 -13.58
CA LYS A 18 -7.24 0.77 -14.58
C LYS A 18 -8.74 1.02 -14.46
N ARG A 19 -9.51 0.03 -13.97
CA ARG A 19 -10.94 0.17 -13.70
C ARG A 19 -11.17 1.13 -12.51
N VAL A 20 -10.41 0.96 -11.44
CA VAL A 20 -10.47 1.82 -10.25
C VAL A 20 -10.05 3.24 -10.59
N ILE A 21 -9.00 3.44 -11.39
CA ILE A 21 -8.62 4.77 -11.91
C ILE A 21 -9.81 5.47 -12.58
N ARG A 22 -10.50 4.78 -13.49
CA ARG A 22 -11.67 5.36 -14.18
C ARG A 22 -12.81 5.69 -13.21
N GLN A 23 -13.02 4.84 -12.22
CA GLN A 23 -14.02 5.08 -11.18
C GLN A 23 -13.67 6.30 -10.32
N TYR A 24 -12.40 6.47 -9.94
CA TYR A 24 -11.95 7.65 -9.19
C TYR A 24 -12.06 8.94 -10.00
N ILE A 25 -11.82 8.90 -11.31
CA ILE A 25 -12.09 10.05 -12.20
C ILE A 25 -13.59 10.38 -12.21
N GLN A 26 -14.46 9.38 -12.35
CA GLN A 26 -15.92 9.57 -12.33
C GLN A 26 -16.42 10.13 -10.99
N GLN A 27 -15.78 9.75 -9.89
CA GLN A 27 -16.09 10.20 -8.54
C GLN A 27 -15.44 11.56 -8.19
N GLY A 28 -14.65 12.15 -9.08
CA GLY A 28 -13.93 13.41 -8.83
C GLY A 28 -12.75 13.29 -7.85
N LYS A 29 -12.33 12.07 -7.51
CA LYS A 29 -11.18 11.78 -6.63
C LYS A 29 -9.84 11.92 -7.35
N LEU A 30 -9.80 11.60 -8.65
CA LEU A 30 -8.65 11.84 -9.51
C LEU A 30 -9.04 12.80 -10.63
N ASN A 31 -8.13 13.70 -10.99
CA ASN A 31 -8.34 14.58 -12.13
C ASN A 31 -7.91 13.86 -13.42
N GLY A 32 -8.89 13.52 -14.26
CA GLY A 32 -8.66 12.88 -15.55
C GLY A 32 -9.32 13.66 -16.68
N PHE A 33 -8.61 13.83 -17.79
CA PHE A 33 -9.09 14.55 -18.95
C PHE A 33 -8.51 13.99 -20.26
N LYS A 34 -9.06 14.44 -21.39
CA LYS A 34 -8.50 14.10 -22.70
C LYS A 34 -7.41 15.12 -23.07
N GLN A 35 -6.25 14.60 -23.44
CA GLN A 35 -5.15 15.39 -23.96
C GLN A 35 -4.78 14.91 -25.36
N GLU A 36 -4.54 15.86 -26.25
CA GLU A 36 -4.04 15.58 -27.59
C GLU A 36 -2.55 15.26 -27.53
N ASN A 37 -2.16 14.14 -28.12
CA ASN A 37 -0.75 13.77 -28.23
C ASN A 37 -0.10 14.43 -29.46
N SER A 38 1.22 14.30 -29.58
CA SER A 38 2.01 14.84 -30.69
C SER A 38 1.59 14.35 -32.08
N ASN A 39 0.78 13.30 -32.17
CA ASN A 39 0.25 12.75 -33.42
C ASN A 39 -1.18 13.22 -33.73
N GLY A 40 -1.69 14.22 -33.01
CA GLY A 40 -3.04 14.76 -33.19
C GLY A 40 -4.16 13.85 -32.70
N ARG A 41 -3.85 12.80 -31.93
CA ARG A 41 -4.84 11.87 -31.37
C ARG A 41 -5.11 12.22 -29.90
N SER A 42 -6.38 12.29 -29.52
CA SER A 42 -6.74 12.47 -28.11
C SER A 42 -6.65 11.15 -27.33
N SER A 43 -6.02 11.20 -26.16
CA SER A 43 -5.96 10.09 -25.21
C SER A 43 -6.36 10.55 -23.82
N TRP A 44 -6.87 9.63 -23.00
CA TRP A 44 -7.16 9.94 -21.59
C TRP A 44 -5.88 9.94 -20.78
N VAL A 45 -5.68 11.02 -20.03
CA VAL A 45 -4.58 11.21 -19.10
C VAL A 45 -5.11 11.50 -17.70
N VAL A 46 -4.26 11.34 -16.70
CA VAL A 46 -4.57 11.51 -15.28
C VAL A 46 -3.46 12.34 -14.66
N GLU A 47 -3.82 13.37 -13.88
CA GLU A 47 -2.88 14.08 -13.03
C GLU A 47 -2.58 13.22 -11.80
N ILE A 48 -1.30 12.94 -11.56
CA ILE A 48 -0.84 12.27 -10.36
C ILE A 48 -0.94 13.24 -9.19
N PRO A 49 -1.69 12.88 -8.13
CA PRO A 49 -1.78 13.69 -6.92
C PRO A 49 -0.39 13.90 -6.30
N GLU A 50 -0.09 15.12 -5.87
CA GLU A 50 1.15 15.40 -5.14
C GLU A 50 1.06 14.79 -3.71
N GLY A 51 2.07 14.01 -3.30
CA GLY A 51 2.15 13.37 -1.98
C GLY A 51 1.83 11.87 -1.96
N SER A 52 1.65 11.30 -0.76
CA SER A 52 1.37 9.87 -0.59
C SER A 52 -0.10 9.57 -0.86
N TRP A 53 -0.44 9.21 -2.10
CA TRP A 53 -1.78 8.75 -2.44
C TRP A 53 -2.05 7.36 -1.86
N LEU A 54 -3.05 7.27 -1.00
CA LEU A 54 -3.60 6.03 -0.47
C LEU A 54 -5.06 5.94 -0.91
N ASP A 55 -5.44 4.79 -1.43
CA ASP A 55 -6.82 4.58 -1.84
C ASP A 55 -7.66 4.06 -0.67
N GLU A 56 -8.97 4.27 -0.68
CA GLU A 56 -9.85 3.95 0.46
C GLU A 56 -9.77 2.47 0.89
N TYR A 57 -9.48 1.58 -0.06
CA TYR A 57 -9.29 0.15 0.22
C TYR A 57 -7.97 -0.13 0.94
N ARG A 58 -6.87 0.49 0.51
CA ARG A 58 -5.58 0.43 1.19
C ARG A 58 -5.66 1.13 2.54
N GLU A 59 -6.31 2.28 2.66
CA GLU A 59 -6.58 2.92 3.94
C GLU A 59 -7.34 1.98 4.86
N HIS A 60 -8.36 1.28 4.36
CA HIS A 60 -9.10 0.29 5.14
C HIS A 60 -8.20 -0.87 5.60
N ILE A 61 -7.42 -1.48 4.72
CA ILE A 61 -6.53 -2.59 5.12
C ILE A 61 -5.42 -2.11 6.06
N TYR A 62 -4.83 -0.94 5.81
CA TYR A 62 -3.85 -0.35 6.73
C TYR A 62 -4.49 -0.04 8.08
N SER A 63 -5.72 0.48 8.12
CA SER A 63 -6.42 0.73 9.38
C SER A 63 -6.70 -0.58 10.13
N VAL A 64 -7.11 -1.64 9.43
CA VAL A 64 -7.32 -2.97 10.02
C VAL A 64 -5.99 -3.54 10.52
N GLY A 65 -4.94 -3.51 9.69
CA GLY A 65 -3.60 -4.00 10.03
C GLY A 65 -2.94 -3.22 11.17
N GLN A 66 -3.14 -1.90 11.23
CA GLN A 66 -2.72 -1.07 12.37
C GLN A 66 -3.44 -1.49 13.65
N ASN A 67 -4.71 -1.87 13.54
CA ASN A 67 -5.52 -2.31 14.67
C ASN A 67 -5.32 -3.78 15.06
N THR A 68 -4.68 -4.62 14.22
CA THR A 68 -4.52 -6.07 14.49
C THR A 68 -3.07 -6.55 14.55
N THR A 69 -2.17 -6.08 13.68
CA THR A 69 -0.69 -6.28 13.65
C THR A 69 -0.12 -5.95 12.25
N PRO A 70 1.06 -5.28 12.13
CA PRO A 70 1.73 -5.05 10.84
C PRO A 70 2.47 -6.30 10.31
N TRP A 71 2.41 -7.40 11.05
CA TRP A 71 3.09 -8.66 10.77
C TRP A 71 2.17 -9.67 10.08
N TRP A 72 2.60 -10.16 8.92
CA TRP A 72 1.80 -11.04 8.07
C TRP A 72 2.63 -12.21 7.56
N ARG A 73 1.95 -13.30 7.21
CA ARG A 73 2.54 -14.49 6.61
C ARG A 73 2.27 -14.50 5.10
N PRO A 74 3.23 -14.98 4.28
CA PRO A 74 3.03 -15.18 2.85
C PRO A 74 2.34 -16.52 2.52
N SER A 75 1.94 -17.31 3.52
CA SER A 75 1.35 -18.66 3.36
C SER A 75 0.16 -18.88 4.32
N PRO A 76 -0.88 -19.63 3.90
CA PRO A 76 -2.07 -19.92 4.71
C PRO A 76 -1.85 -20.96 5.81
N ASP A 77 -0.78 -21.75 5.74
CA ASP A 77 -0.57 -22.92 6.59
C ASP A 77 -0.17 -22.59 8.05
N GLY A 78 -0.10 -21.30 8.39
CA GLY A 78 0.27 -20.82 9.72
C GLY A 78 1.73 -21.07 10.08
N LYS A 79 2.55 -21.53 9.12
CA LYS A 79 3.97 -21.84 9.29
C LYS A 79 4.84 -20.81 8.59
N GLY A 80 6.13 -20.88 8.85
CA GLY A 80 7.15 -20.05 8.20
C GLY A 80 7.43 -18.73 8.90
N THR A 81 8.30 -17.93 8.29
CA THR A 81 8.71 -16.63 8.80
C THR A 81 7.61 -15.59 8.63
N VAL A 82 7.49 -14.71 9.61
CA VAL A 82 6.52 -13.61 9.63
C VAL A 82 7.23 -12.34 9.18
N HIS A 83 6.61 -11.62 8.25
CA HIS A 83 7.21 -10.47 7.60
C HIS A 83 6.40 -9.19 7.86
N TYR A 84 7.11 -8.06 7.93
CA TYR A 84 6.50 -6.76 8.15
C TYR A 84 6.03 -6.19 6.81
N VAL A 85 4.73 -5.95 6.67
CA VAL A 85 4.16 -5.43 5.41
C VAL A 85 4.51 -3.95 5.27
N GLU A 86 5.21 -3.60 4.18
CA GLU A 86 5.50 -2.21 3.81
C GLU A 86 4.41 -1.67 2.90
N SER A 87 3.97 -2.45 1.91
CA SER A 87 2.85 -2.07 1.05
C SER A 87 2.06 -3.25 0.52
N LEU A 88 0.81 -3.01 0.12
CA LEU A 88 -0.08 -3.99 -0.49
C LEU A 88 -0.37 -3.60 -1.93
N GLY A 89 -0.05 -4.48 -2.89
CA GLY A 89 -0.53 -4.42 -4.28
C GLY A 89 -2.05 -4.61 -4.34
N ILE A 90 -2.70 -4.00 -5.34
CA ILE A 90 -4.18 -4.06 -5.46
C ILE A 90 -4.66 -4.95 -6.63
N GLU A 91 -3.82 -5.29 -7.62
CA GLU A 91 -4.26 -6.20 -8.70
C GLU A 91 -4.34 -7.68 -8.25
N GLU A 92 -3.51 -8.05 -7.28
CA GLU A 92 -3.52 -9.30 -6.51
C GLU A 92 -3.06 -8.88 -5.11
N VAL A 93 -3.42 -9.56 -4.01
CA VAL A 93 -2.99 -9.18 -2.65
C VAL A 93 -1.50 -9.49 -2.50
N SER A 94 -0.69 -8.75 -3.24
CA SER A 94 0.72 -8.98 -3.42
C SER A 94 1.46 -8.03 -2.50
N PRO A 95 1.75 -8.43 -1.26
CA PRO A 95 2.47 -7.59 -0.33
C PRO A 95 3.89 -7.41 -0.86
N LEU A 96 4.38 -6.19 -0.72
CA LEU A 96 5.79 -5.96 -0.57
C LEU A 96 6.08 -5.88 0.92
N PHE A 97 6.86 -6.84 1.40
CA PHE A 97 7.41 -6.80 2.75
C PHE A 97 8.62 -5.87 2.79
N ILE A 98 8.88 -5.26 3.95
CA ILE A 98 9.97 -4.28 4.11
C ILE A 98 11.37 -4.88 3.84
N CYS A 99 11.52 -6.19 3.97
CA CYS A 99 12.74 -6.92 3.58
C CYS A 99 12.87 -7.13 2.06
N GLY A 100 11.98 -6.55 1.25
CA GLY A 100 11.96 -6.72 -0.21
C GLY A 100 11.31 -8.03 -0.68
N MET A 101 10.78 -8.85 0.23
CA MET A 101 10.06 -10.07 -0.15
C MET A 101 8.72 -9.69 -0.81
N PHE A 102 8.40 -10.38 -1.89
CA PHE A 102 7.12 -10.31 -2.57
C PHE A 102 6.33 -11.59 -2.33
N SER A 103 5.04 -11.48 -2.02
CA SER A 103 4.12 -12.63 -2.00
C SER A 103 2.95 -12.37 -2.96
N LYS A 104 2.19 -13.42 -3.29
CA LYS A 104 0.96 -13.31 -4.08
C LYS A 104 -0.29 -13.04 -3.24
N ASP A 105 -0.22 -13.41 -1.96
CA ASP A 105 -1.29 -13.31 -0.96
C ASP A 105 -0.70 -13.07 0.45
N ILE A 106 -1.54 -12.70 1.42
CA ILE A 106 -1.18 -12.56 2.85
C ILE A 106 -2.20 -13.17 3.79
N TRP A 107 -1.69 -13.60 4.95
CA TRP A 107 -2.49 -14.04 6.08
C TRP A 107 -2.04 -13.33 7.37
N PRO A 108 -2.98 -12.85 8.21
CA PRO A 108 -2.62 -12.17 9.45
C PRO A 108 -1.81 -13.07 10.39
N ALA A 109 -0.68 -12.59 10.88
CA ALA A 109 0.11 -13.30 11.90
C ALA A 109 -0.31 -12.86 13.31
N ILE A 110 -1.60 -12.99 13.64
CA ILE A 110 -2.08 -12.59 14.97
C ILE A 110 -1.49 -13.57 16.00
N ASN A 111 -0.93 -13.04 17.10
CA ASN A 111 -0.29 -13.83 18.17
C ASN A 111 0.87 -14.74 17.75
N HIS A 112 1.61 -14.40 16.68
CA HIS A 112 2.87 -15.07 16.35
C HIS A 112 3.92 -14.86 17.46
N ASP A 113 4.86 -15.79 17.59
CA ASP A 113 5.99 -15.62 18.50
C ASP A 113 6.93 -14.54 17.93
N PRO A 114 7.46 -13.59 18.72
CA PRO A 114 8.47 -12.65 18.27
C PRO A 114 9.66 -13.31 17.54
N GLN A 115 10.02 -14.56 17.88
CA GLN A 115 11.08 -15.32 17.22
C GLN A 115 10.73 -15.76 15.79
N ASP A 116 9.44 -15.77 15.42
CA ASP A 116 9.00 -16.08 14.06
C ASP A 116 9.24 -14.91 13.09
N ARG A 117 9.59 -13.72 13.60
CA ARG A 117 9.74 -12.50 12.79
C ARG A 117 11.03 -12.53 11.98
N CYS A 118 10.95 -12.03 10.76
CA CYS A 118 12.12 -11.84 9.91
C CYS A 118 13.07 -10.77 10.49
N ASP A 119 14.33 -11.13 10.73
CA ASP A 119 15.36 -10.23 11.30
C ASP A 119 15.61 -8.98 10.43
N GLU A 120 15.58 -9.13 9.10
CA GLU A 120 15.70 -8.00 8.18
C GLU A 120 14.50 -7.05 8.32
N CYS A 121 13.30 -7.59 8.51
CA CYS A 121 12.11 -6.78 8.76
C CYS A 121 12.20 -6.03 10.08
N ILE A 122 12.73 -6.66 11.15
CA ILE A 122 12.93 -6.02 12.45
C ILE A 122 13.93 -4.86 12.30
N THR A 123 15.06 -5.11 11.65
CA THR A 123 16.13 -4.12 11.45
C THR A 123 15.61 -2.92 10.65
N ALA A 124 15.00 -3.18 9.49
CA ALA A 124 14.47 -2.13 8.64
C ALA A 124 13.32 -1.34 9.31
N ALA A 125 12.48 -2.00 10.09
CA ALA A 125 11.43 -1.32 10.85
C ALA A 125 12.02 -0.42 11.95
N ASN A 126 13.04 -0.87 12.68
CA ASN A 126 13.76 -0.04 13.66
C ASN A 126 14.44 1.17 13.02
N ASP A 127 15.14 0.97 11.90
CA ASP A 127 15.81 2.05 11.16
C ASP A 127 14.83 3.11 10.67
N LYS A 128 13.60 2.71 10.32
CA LYS A 128 12.50 3.59 9.91
C LYS A 128 11.64 4.12 11.08
N GLY A 129 11.94 3.74 12.33
CA GLY A 129 11.16 4.14 13.51
C GLY A 129 9.73 3.57 13.54
N LEU A 130 9.50 2.44 12.89
CA LEU A 130 8.21 1.78 12.78
C LEU A 130 7.91 0.90 14.01
N PRO A 131 6.63 0.76 14.40
CA PRO A 131 6.24 0.00 15.59
C PRO A 131 6.36 -1.51 15.38
N LEU A 132 7.17 -2.17 16.20
CA LEU A 132 7.37 -3.63 16.13
C LEU A 132 6.27 -4.45 16.84
N ASN A 133 5.47 -3.83 17.70
CA ASN A 133 4.40 -4.50 18.43
C ASN A 133 3.04 -4.08 17.86
N SER A 134 2.02 -4.93 18.03
CA SER A 134 0.64 -4.55 17.71
C SER A 134 0.30 -3.26 18.45
N ILE A 135 -0.05 -2.23 17.68
CA ILE A 135 -0.52 -0.97 18.22
C ILE A 135 -1.92 -1.30 18.75
N SER A 136 -2.11 -1.32 20.08
CA SER A 136 -3.48 -1.24 20.61
C SER A 136 -4.08 0.06 20.09
N PRO A 137 -5.36 0.09 19.64
CA PRO A 137 -6.04 1.33 19.24
C PRO A 137 -5.85 2.47 20.26
N ASP A 138 -5.69 2.13 21.55
CA ASP A 138 -5.50 3.06 22.67
C ASP A 138 -4.13 3.73 22.75
N SER A 139 -3.14 3.28 21.95
CA SER A 139 -1.77 3.79 22.01
C SER A 139 -1.48 4.94 21.04
N TYR A 140 -2.49 5.41 20.31
CA TYR A 140 -2.35 6.57 19.42
C TYR A 140 -2.52 7.89 20.20
N SER A 141 -1.43 8.65 20.34
CA SER A 141 -1.48 10.05 20.73
C SER A 141 -1.42 10.91 19.45
N PRO A 142 -2.42 11.75 19.16
CA PRO A 142 -2.56 12.46 17.88
C PRO A 142 -1.48 13.54 17.60
N ASN A 143 -0.48 13.71 18.46
CA ASN A 143 0.50 14.80 18.39
C ASN A 143 1.86 14.41 17.80
N ARG A 144 1.93 13.48 16.84
CA ARG A 144 3.22 12.99 16.29
C ARG A 144 3.55 13.41 14.86
N LEU A 145 2.89 14.44 14.34
CA LEU A 145 3.31 15.14 13.11
C LEU A 145 3.73 16.56 13.50
N GLY A 146 5.03 16.72 13.75
CA GLY A 146 5.75 17.98 13.77
C GLY A 146 6.72 18.00 12.61
#